data_AF-A0A2E0U2L5-F1
#
_entry.id   AF-A0A2E0U2L5-F1
#
_cell.length_a   1.000
_cell.length_b   1.000
_cell.length_c   1.000
_cell.angle_alpha   90.00
_cell.angle_beta   90.00
_cell.angle_gamma   90.00
#
_symmetry.space_group_name_H-M   'P 1'
#
loop_
_entity.id
_entity.type
_entity.pdbx_description
1 polymer ?
#
loop_
_entity_poly.entity_id
_entity_poly.type
_entity_poly.pdbx_seq_one_letter_code
_entity_poly.pdbx_strand_id
1 'polypeptide(L)'
;MAEYMDPAMDAMEDAAGSAAEEAYMAAMESGASPSEAASAAIEAAGGVMTEMGAPPEMVDTMATAAQEGFDTAIDAGMSPQDAFDAAGESVDTAFGDGPPPGDMPPGDPMGEPGPMDGGPGDMPPPGDMAGGPGDMPPGDPMGEPGPMDGGPG
;
A
#
# COMPACT_ATOMS: atom_id res chain seq x y z
N MET A 1 -10.63 -9.26 -7.74
CA MET A 1 -10.62 -7.87 -7.25
C MET A 1 -9.20 -7.71 -6.73
N ALA A 2 -8.35 -6.92 -7.40
CA ALA A 2 -7.01 -6.64 -6.90
C ALA A 2 -7.22 -5.87 -5.59
N GLU A 3 -7.07 -6.55 -4.46
CA GLU A 3 -7.08 -5.92 -3.15
C GLU A 3 -5.93 -4.91 -3.12
N TYR A 4 -6.25 -3.71 -2.64
CA TYR A 4 -5.35 -2.58 -2.51
C TYR A 4 -4.12 -2.99 -1.69
N MET A 5 -3.03 -3.33 -2.36
CA MET A 5 -1.71 -3.00 -1.84
C MET A 5 -1.68 -1.47 -1.81
N ASP A 6 -1.51 -0.88 -0.64
CA ASP A 6 -1.69 0.56 -0.44
C ASP A 6 -0.84 1.32 -1.48
N PRO A 7 -1.38 2.30 -2.22
CA PRO A 7 -0.61 3.04 -3.23
C PRO A 7 0.64 3.71 -2.66
N ALA A 8 0.70 3.90 -1.33
CA ALA A 8 1.91 4.36 -0.65
C ALA A 8 2.99 3.27 -0.53
N MET A 9 2.61 1.99 -0.43
CA MET A 9 3.54 0.86 -0.35
C MET A 9 4.14 0.53 -1.73
N ASP A 10 3.34 0.59 -2.79
CA ASP A 10 3.80 0.42 -4.18
C ASP A 10 4.79 1.54 -4.58
N ALA A 11 4.48 2.80 -4.25
CA ALA A 11 5.40 3.91 -4.44
C ALA A 11 6.66 3.79 -3.56
N MET A 12 6.53 3.16 -2.39
CA MET A 12 7.65 2.95 -1.48
C MET A 12 8.65 1.95 -2.06
N GLU A 13 8.14 0.83 -2.55
CA GLU A 13 8.90 -0.25 -3.17
C GLU A 13 9.56 0.20 -4.48
N ASP A 14 8.85 0.97 -5.32
CA ASP A 14 9.39 1.50 -6.57
C ASP A 14 10.57 2.45 -6.35
N ALA A 15 10.47 3.37 -5.36
CA ALA A 15 11.59 4.27 -5.07
C ALA A 15 12.74 3.55 -4.35
N ALA A 16 12.44 2.56 -3.50
CA ALA A 16 13.45 1.73 -2.86
C ALA A 16 14.21 0.88 -3.88
N GLY A 17 13.50 0.25 -4.81
CA GLY A 17 14.08 -0.51 -5.92
C GLY A 17 14.94 0.36 -6.82
N SER A 18 14.47 1.56 -7.17
CA SER A 18 15.25 2.53 -7.94
C SER A 18 16.55 2.93 -7.24
N ALA A 19 16.49 3.20 -5.93
CA ALA A 19 17.68 3.55 -5.14
C ALA A 19 18.65 2.38 -4.97
N ALA A 20 18.13 1.16 -4.80
CA ALA A 20 18.92 -0.06 -4.80
C ALA A 20 19.67 -0.23 -6.13
N GLU A 21 18.99 -0.05 -7.25
CA GLU A 21 19.57 -0.24 -8.58
C GLU A 21 20.67 0.80 -8.87
N GLU A 22 20.45 2.07 -8.52
CA GLU A 22 21.49 3.11 -8.61
C GLU A 22 22.71 2.78 -7.76
N ALA A 23 22.52 2.37 -6.50
CA ALA A 23 23.62 2.03 -5.61
C ALA A 23 24.38 0.77 -6.07
N TYR A 24 23.66 -0.23 -6.59
CA TYR A 24 24.26 -1.43 -7.18
C TYR A 24 25.12 -1.06 -8.40
N MET A 25 24.60 -0.27 -9.33
CA MET A 25 25.34 0.18 -10.51
C MET A 25 26.56 1.01 -10.12
N ALA A 26 26.42 1.98 -9.20
CA ALA A 26 27.53 2.81 -8.73
C ALA A 26 28.66 1.98 -8.09
N ALA A 27 28.30 0.94 -7.32
CA ALA A 27 29.26 0.01 -6.74
C ALA A 27 29.96 -0.83 -7.82
N MET A 28 29.21 -1.34 -8.81
CA MET A 28 29.77 -2.09 -9.95
C MET A 28 30.70 -1.24 -10.81
N GLU A 29 30.37 0.04 -11.04
CA GLU A 29 31.23 1.01 -11.73
C GLU A 29 32.53 1.29 -10.98
N SER A 30 32.50 1.23 -9.64
CA SER A 30 33.69 1.32 -8.80
C SER A 30 34.52 0.04 -8.76
N GLY A 31 34.07 -1.04 -9.41
CA GLY A 31 34.72 -2.35 -9.42
C GLY A 31 34.50 -3.15 -8.14
N ALA A 32 33.43 -2.86 -7.39
CA ALA A 32 33.05 -3.63 -6.22
C ALA A 32 32.59 -5.04 -6.60
N SER A 33 32.66 -5.96 -5.64
CA SER A 33 32.12 -7.31 -5.82
C SER A 33 30.58 -7.25 -5.90
N PRO A 34 29.92 -8.22 -6.56
CA PRO A 34 28.46 -8.25 -6.63
C PRO A 34 27.79 -8.27 -5.24
N SER A 35 28.42 -8.90 -4.26
CA SER A 35 27.98 -8.91 -2.85
C SER A 35 28.07 -7.54 -2.18
N GLU A 36 29.13 -6.78 -2.47
CA GLU A 36 29.31 -5.42 -1.98
C GLU A 36 28.30 -4.47 -2.64
N ALA A 37 28.06 -4.65 -3.94
CA ALA A 37 27.06 -3.90 -4.68
C ALA A 37 25.64 -4.20 -4.18
N ALA A 38 25.32 -5.46 -3.90
CA ALA A 38 24.04 -5.85 -3.29
C ALA A 38 23.89 -5.25 -1.88
N SER A 39 24.96 -5.25 -1.07
CA SER A 39 24.95 -4.61 0.24
C SER A 39 24.68 -3.11 0.16
N ALA A 40 25.32 -2.41 -0.78
CA ALA A 40 25.08 -0.99 -1.03
C ALA A 40 23.65 -0.73 -1.53
N ALA A 41 23.12 -1.61 -2.38
CA ALA A 41 21.75 -1.56 -2.87
C ALA A 41 20.73 -1.70 -1.74
N ILE A 42 20.91 -2.69 -0.87
CA ILE A 42 20.05 -2.94 0.29
C ILE A 42 20.09 -1.76 1.26
N GLU A 43 21.26 -1.17 1.51
CA GLU A 43 21.38 0.01 2.36
C GLU A 43 20.66 1.22 1.76
N ALA A 44 20.79 1.44 0.44
CA ALA A 44 20.13 2.53 -0.26
C ALA A 44 18.61 2.37 -0.31
N ALA A 45 18.11 1.18 -0.65
CA ALA A 45 16.68 0.85 -0.61
C ALA A 45 16.12 1.03 0.80
N GLY A 46 16.81 0.51 1.82
CA GLY A 46 16.41 0.63 3.21
C GLY A 46 16.38 2.08 3.71
N GLY A 47 17.34 2.90 3.28
CA GLY A 47 17.36 4.33 3.55
C GLY A 47 16.10 5.00 3.00
N VAL A 48 15.79 4.76 1.72
CA VAL A 48 14.61 5.33 1.05
C VAL A 48 13.30 4.85 1.66
N MET A 49 13.20 3.57 2.04
CA MET A 49 12.04 3.03 2.75
C MET A 49 11.86 3.72 4.11
N THR A 50 12.93 3.90 4.87
CA THR A 50 12.90 4.60 6.16
C THR A 50 12.48 6.07 5.99
N GLU A 51 12.99 6.75 4.96
CA GLU A 51 12.62 8.13 4.63
C GLU A 51 11.14 8.27 4.24
N MET A 52 10.56 7.24 3.62
CA MET A 52 9.14 7.18 3.27
C MET A 52 8.24 6.68 4.41
N GLY A 53 8.81 6.37 5.58
CA GLY A 53 8.06 6.05 6.79
C GLY A 53 8.01 4.57 7.15
N ALA A 54 8.78 3.71 6.48
CA ALA A 54 8.98 2.34 6.94
C ALA A 54 9.69 2.35 8.31
N PRO A 55 9.27 1.50 9.25
CA PRO A 55 9.97 1.37 10.52
C PRO A 55 11.41 0.85 10.28
N PRO A 56 12.42 1.41 10.97
CA PRO A 56 13.81 0.98 10.77
C PRO A 56 14.02 -0.50 11.12
N GLU A 57 13.24 -1.06 12.05
CA GLU A 57 13.28 -2.50 12.35
C GLU A 57 12.76 -3.38 11.21
N MET A 58 11.78 -2.88 10.43
CA MET A 58 11.28 -3.58 9.24
C MET A 58 12.32 -3.55 8.13
N VAL A 59 12.97 -2.39 7.93
CA VAL A 59 14.06 -2.25 6.97
C VAL A 59 15.26 -3.11 7.35
N ASP A 60 15.64 -3.16 8.64
CA ASP A 60 16.73 -3.99 9.13
C ASP A 60 16.44 -5.50 8.97
N THR A 61 15.20 -5.90 9.24
CA THR A 61 14.73 -7.27 9.01
C THR A 61 14.77 -7.62 7.52
N MET A 62 14.32 -6.70 6.65
CA MET A 62 14.39 -6.86 5.19
C MET A 62 15.84 -6.96 4.71
N ALA A 63 16.71 -6.06 5.17
CA ALA A 63 18.10 -6.03 4.79
C ALA A 63 18.81 -7.33 5.21
N THR A 64 18.54 -7.80 6.42
CA THR A 64 19.07 -9.07 6.92
C THR A 64 18.56 -10.26 6.10
N ALA A 65 17.26 -10.32 5.80
CA ALA A 65 16.67 -11.39 5.00
C ALA A 65 17.21 -11.40 3.55
N ALA A 66 17.33 -10.23 2.93
CA ALA A 66 17.93 -10.07 1.61
C ALA A 66 19.39 -10.53 1.60
N GLN A 67 20.18 -10.10 2.58
CA GLN A 67 21.58 -10.49 2.71
C GLN A 67 21.73 -12.00 2.91
N GLU A 68 20.99 -12.60 3.83
CA GLU A 68 21.03 -14.05 4.08
C GLU A 68 20.62 -14.85 2.84
N GLY A 69 19.59 -14.41 2.11
CA GLY A 69 19.16 -15.02 0.85
C GLY A 69 20.22 -14.92 -0.25
N PHE A 70 20.83 -13.75 -0.37
CA PHE A 70 21.92 -13.50 -1.32
C PHE A 70 23.14 -14.38 -1.01
N ASP A 71 23.63 -14.34 0.24
CA ASP A 71 24.79 -15.13 0.67
C ASP A 71 24.55 -16.64 0.50
N THR A 72 23.36 -17.12 0.84
CA THR A 72 22.97 -18.53 0.64
C THR A 72 23.02 -18.93 -0.83
N ALA A 73 22.52 -18.07 -1.72
CA ALA A 73 22.53 -18.33 -3.15
C ALA A 73 23.94 -18.27 -3.75
N ILE A 74 24.78 -17.34 -3.30
CA ILE A 74 26.19 -17.27 -3.69
C ILE A 74 26.97 -18.50 -3.21
N ASP A 75 26.75 -18.96 -1.98
CA ASP A 75 27.37 -20.18 -1.44
C ASP A 75 26.92 -21.42 -2.21
N ALA A 76 25.66 -21.44 -2.67
CA ALA A 76 25.13 -22.46 -3.58
C ALA A 76 25.72 -22.39 -5.00
N GLY A 77 26.54 -21.38 -5.32
CA GLY A 77 27.19 -21.19 -6.61
C GLY A 77 26.31 -20.55 -7.68
N MET A 78 25.24 -19.86 -7.28
CA MET A 78 24.35 -19.13 -8.19
C MET A 78 25.01 -17.85 -8.71
N SER A 79 24.49 -17.33 -9.82
CA SER A 79 24.93 -16.04 -10.34
C SER A 79 24.48 -14.92 -9.40
N PRO A 80 25.14 -13.75 -9.39
CA PRO A 80 24.71 -12.62 -8.57
C PRO A 80 23.27 -12.15 -8.84
N GLN A 81 22.79 -12.30 -10.07
CA GLN A 81 21.41 -11.97 -10.44
C GLN A 81 20.42 -12.98 -9.84
N ASP A 82 20.72 -14.28 -9.95
CA ASP A 82 19.93 -15.33 -9.30
C ASP A 82 19.95 -15.20 -7.78
N ALA A 83 21.08 -14.75 -7.20
CA ALA A 83 21.20 -14.49 -5.78
C ALA A 83 20.40 -13.27 -5.31
N PHE A 84 20.28 -12.24 -6.15
CA PHE A 84 19.43 -11.08 -5.87
C PHE A 84 17.94 -11.43 -5.96
N ASP A 85 17.56 -12.28 -6.91
CA ASP A 85 16.21 -12.87 -6.97
C ASP A 85 15.91 -13.68 -5.71
N ALA A 86 16.84 -14.54 -5.28
CA ALA A 86 16.70 -15.33 -4.04
C ALA A 86 16.67 -14.46 -2.78
N ALA A 87 17.40 -13.33 -2.76
CA ALA A 87 17.33 -12.33 -1.71
C ALA A 87 15.95 -11.67 -1.64
N GLY A 88 15.39 -11.30 -2.80
CA GLY A 88 14.03 -10.79 -2.94
C GLY A 88 12.98 -11.80 -2.44
N GLU A 89 13.10 -13.07 -2.82
CA GLU A 89 12.23 -14.14 -2.29
C GLU A 89 12.41 -14.35 -0.79
N SER A 90 13.61 -14.14 -0.23
CA SER A 90 13.86 -14.26 1.20
C SER A 90 13.21 -13.12 1.98
N VAL A 91 13.25 -11.89 1.44
CA VAL A 91 12.51 -10.74 1.94
C VAL A 91 11.01 -10.97 1.84
N ASP A 92 10.53 -11.38 0.67
CA ASP A 92 9.12 -11.68 0.46
C ASP A 92 8.65 -12.81 1.38
N THR A 93 9.48 -13.83 1.64
CA THR A 93 9.15 -14.86 2.63
C THR A 93 9.12 -14.29 4.06
N ALA A 94 10.03 -13.37 4.40
CA ALA A 94 10.07 -12.73 5.71
C ALA A 94 8.89 -11.78 5.97
N PHE A 95 8.30 -11.22 4.91
CA PHE A 95 7.20 -10.23 4.98
C PHE A 95 5.85 -10.72 4.43
N GLY A 96 5.83 -11.78 3.65
CA GLY A 96 4.70 -12.32 2.89
C GLY A 96 4.07 -13.58 3.47
N ASP A 97 4.69 -14.23 4.47
CA ASP A 97 4.06 -15.32 5.25
C ASP A 97 3.01 -14.81 6.27
N GLY A 98 2.61 -13.54 6.21
CA GLY A 98 1.40 -13.07 6.90
C GLY A 98 1.31 -11.54 7.03
N PRO A 99 0.08 -10.99 7.12
CA PRO A 99 -0.11 -9.56 7.33
C PRO A 99 0.57 -9.08 8.63
N PRO A 100 0.96 -7.80 8.72
CA PRO A 100 1.53 -7.25 9.94
C PRO A 100 0.62 -7.57 11.14
N PRO A 101 1.16 -7.98 12.31
CA PRO A 101 0.35 -8.16 13.51
C PRO A 101 -0.12 -6.78 14.01
N GLY A 102 -1.23 -6.30 13.45
CA GLY A 102 -1.87 -5.06 13.90
C GLY A 102 -2.49 -4.27 12.77
N ASP A 103 -3.64 -4.73 12.26
CA ASP A 103 -4.88 -3.96 12.08
C ASP A 103 -5.92 -4.80 11.30
N MET A 104 -6.19 -6.02 11.78
CA MET A 104 -7.50 -6.60 11.53
C MET A 104 -8.38 -6.08 12.67
N PRO A 105 -9.36 -5.17 12.45
CA PRO A 105 -10.44 -5.03 13.43
C PRO A 105 -10.99 -6.45 13.65
N PRO A 106 -11.41 -6.84 14.87
CA PRO A 106 -12.01 -8.14 15.08
C PRO A 106 -13.22 -8.26 14.15
N GLY A 107 -12.99 -8.85 12.98
CA GLY A 107 -14.02 -9.25 12.05
C GLY A 107 -14.74 -10.38 12.74
N ASP A 108 -15.89 -10.05 13.31
CA ASP A 108 -16.88 -10.95 13.85
C ASP A 108 -16.82 -12.33 13.18
N PRO A 109 -16.38 -13.39 13.87
CA PRO A 109 -16.43 -14.74 13.34
C PRO A 109 -17.85 -15.29 13.53
N MET A 110 -18.88 -14.64 12.99
CA MET A 110 -20.22 -15.21 12.79
C MET A 110 -20.93 -14.59 11.59
N GLY A 111 -20.43 -14.94 10.40
CA GLY A 111 -21.34 -15.23 9.31
C GLY A 111 -22.11 -16.51 9.64
N GLU A 112 -23.19 -16.40 10.41
CA GLU A 112 -24.29 -17.34 10.25
C GLU A 112 -25.00 -16.99 8.93
N PRO A 113 -25.15 -17.94 7.99
CA PRO A 113 -26.00 -17.73 6.84
C PRO A 113 -27.43 -17.58 7.35
N GLY A 114 -27.95 -16.35 7.36
CA GLY A 114 -29.37 -16.12 7.61
C GLY A 114 -30.17 -17.02 6.64
N PRO A 115 -31.22 -17.73 7.10
CA PRO A 115 -32.14 -18.34 6.17
C PRO A 115 -32.78 -17.21 5.34
N MET A 116 -32.48 -17.19 4.05
CA MET A 116 -33.30 -16.53 3.04
C MET A 116 -34.70 -17.14 3.10
N ASP A 117 -35.57 -16.58 3.95
CA ASP A 117 -37.01 -16.81 3.87
C ASP A 117 -37.59 -15.83 2.84
N GLY A 118 -37.44 -16.22 1.57
CA GLY A 118 -38.16 -15.61 0.47
C GLY A 118 -39.59 -16.13 0.41
N GLY A 119 -40.54 -15.33 0.93
CA GLY A 119 -41.99 -15.49 0.78
C GLY A 119 -42.65 -14.14 0.38
N PRO A 120 -43.79 -14.15 -0.33
CA PRO A 120 -43.98 -13.34 -1.53
C PRO A 120 -44.54 -11.93 -1.29
N GLY A 121 -43.96 -10.98 -2.04
CA GLY A 121 -44.67 -9.90 -2.73
C GLY A 121 -45.80 -9.16 -2.04
N ASP A 122 -45.49 -7.96 -1.53
CA ASP A 122 -46.40 -6.82 -1.60
C ASP A 122 -45.56 -5.55 -1.78
N MET A 123 -45.13 -5.34 -3.02
CA MET A 123 -44.64 -4.04 -3.46
C MET A 123 -45.85 -3.18 -3.83
N PRO A 124 -46.13 -2.07 -3.13
CA PRO A 124 -47.16 -1.14 -3.60
C PRO A 124 -46.68 -0.51 -4.93
N PRO A 125 -47.57 -0.36 -5.93
CA PRO A 125 -47.19 0.19 -7.23
C PRO A 125 -46.73 1.65 -7.10
N PRO A 126 -45.74 2.09 -7.91
CA PRO A 126 -45.39 3.50 -7.98
C PRO A 126 -46.40 4.19 -8.91
N GLY A 127 -47.29 4.98 -8.33
CA GLY A 127 -48.10 5.92 -9.10
C GLY A 127 -49.54 6.04 -8.62
N ASP A 128 -49.99 7.28 -8.55
CA ASP A 128 -51.38 7.73 -8.43
C ASP A 128 -52.02 7.72 -7.04
N MET A 129 -51.77 8.80 -6.29
CA MET A 129 -52.86 9.56 -5.65
C MET A 129 -52.46 11.03 -5.47
N ALA A 130 -52.82 11.81 -6.48
CA ALA A 130 -52.96 13.25 -6.39
C ALA A 130 -54.09 13.61 -5.41
N GLY A 131 -53.87 14.64 -4.58
CA GLY A 131 -54.98 15.35 -3.92
C GLY A 131 -54.66 15.93 -2.55
N GLY A 132 -54.11 17.15 -2.52
CA GLY A 132 -54.11 17.98 -1.33
C GLY A 132 -53.21 19.22 -1.43
N PRO A 133 -53.71 20.38 -1.86
CA PRO A 133 -52.98 21.65 -1.76
C PRO A 133 -53.07 22.13 -0.32
N GLY A 134 -51.91 22.31 0.32
CA GLY A 134 -51.81 22.75 1.69
C GLY A 134 -50.49 23.44 1.93
N ASP A 135 -50.40 24.67 1.43
CA ASP A 135 -49.60 25.79 1.90
C ASP A 135 -48.70 25.54 3.13
N MET A 136 -47.37 25.53 2.94
CA MET A 136 -46.47 26.39 3.71
C MET A 136 -45.15 26.67 2.95
N PRO A 137 -44.71 27.94 2.85
CA PRO A 137 -43.68 28.40 1.92
C PRO A 137 -42.25 27.92 2.28
N PRO A 138 -41.32 27.92 1.31
CA PRO A 138 -39.90 27.78 1.59
C PRO A 138 -39.46 28.96 2.46
N GLY A 139 -38.97 28.67 3.67
CA GLY A 139 -38.20 29.64 4.44
C GLY A 139 -37.05 30.17 3.57
N ASP A 140 -36.98 31.49 3.49
CA ASP A 140 -36.22 32.28 2.53
C ASP A 140 -34.77 31.81 2.23
N PRO A 141 -34.38 31.72 0.95
CA PRO A 141 -32.98 31.86 0.53
C PRO A 141 -32.65 33.36 0.46
N MET A 142 -32.36 33.97 1.62
CA MET A 142 -31.90 35.37 1.69
C MET A 142 -30.37 35.42 1.83
N GLY A 143 -29.69 35.66 0.71
CA GLY A 143 -28.52 36.55 0.69
C GLY A 143 -27.20 35.98 0.20
N GLU A 144 -27.07 35.70 -1.09
CA GLU A 144 -25.88 36.12 -1.85
C GLU A 144 -26.29 37.34 -2.69
N PRO A 145 -25.42 38.30 -3.11
CA PRO A 145 -23.94 38.28 -3.11
C PRO A 145 -23.29 39.60 -2.65
N GLY A 146 -21.97 39.63 -2.45
CA GLY A 146 -21.22 40.88 -2.31
C GLY A 146 -19.69 40.69 -2.35
N PRO A 147 -18.98 41.16 -3.39
CA PRO A 147 -17.52 41.08 -3.47
C PRO A 147 -16.88 42.16 -2.59
N MET A 148 -15.94 41.79 -1.72
CA MET A 148 -14.96 42.74 -1.19
C MET A 148 -13.66 42.59 -1.96
N ASP A 149 -13.61 43.34 -3.05
CA ASP A 149 -12.42 43.68 -3.82
C ASP A 149 -11.55 44.67 -3.01
N GLY A 150 -10.23 44.51 -3.06
CA GLY A 150 -9.21 45.50 -2.66
C GLY A 150 -8.56 45.27 -1.28
N GLY A 151 -7.26 45.09 -1.13
CA GLY A 151 -6.10 45.12 -2.04
C GLY A 151 -4.81 44.99 -1.19
N PRO A 152 -3.62 44.78 -1.79
CA PRO A 152 -2.36 44.74 -1.06
C PRO A 152 -1.88 46.17 -0.74
N GLY A 153 -1.45 46.39 0.50
CA GLY A 153 -0.78 47.60 0.98
C GLY A 153 0.18 47.26 2.08
#